data_AF-A0A6B3FGY6-F1
#
_entry.id   AF-A0A6B3FGY6-F1
#
_cell.length_a   1.000
_cell.length_b   1.000
_cell.length_c   1.000
_cell.angle_alpha   90.00
_cell.angle_beta   90.00
_cell.angle_gamma   90.00
#
_symmetry.space_group_name_H-M   'P 1'
#
loop_
_entity.id
_entity.type
_entity.pdbx_description
1 polymer ?
#
loop_
_entity_poly.entity_id
_entity_poly.type
_entity_poly.pdbx_seq_one_letter_code
_entity_poly.pdbx_strand_id
1 'polypeptide(L)'
;HHYDTVYRIRGGTGAPPRWLTQAIAGHEGRTLLVALLAAVLGGSGFATALTVLAVLVALVVLFESIRFWVSAGAPAVHDEGEPA
;
A
#
# COMPACT_ATOMS: atom_id res chain seq x y z
N HIS A 1 1.02 1.23 -5.69
CA HIS A 1 1.72 0.74 -4.49
C HIS A 1 2.83 -0.25 -4.76
N HIS A 2 2.61 -1.31 -5.55
CA HIS A 2 3.73 -2.15 -6.00
C HIS A 2 4.82 -1.33 -6.73
N TYR A 3 4.42 -0.41 -7.63
CA TYR A 3 5.34 0.51 -8.30
C TYR A 3 6.08 1.45 -7.34
N ASP A 4 5.43 1.90 -6.27
CA ASP A 4 6.04 2.78 -5.26
C ASP A 4 7.25 2.09 -4.62
N THR A 5 7.05 0.86 -4.14
CA THR A 5 8.12 0.01 -3.60
C THR A 5 9.23 -0.24 -4.63
N VAL A 6 8.87 -0.56 -5.88
CA VAL A 6 9.86 -0.78 -6.95
C VAL A 6 10.72 0.45 -7.18
N TYR A 7 10.12 1.64 -7.29
CA TYR A 7 10.87 2.88 -7.53
C TYR A 7 11.73 3.30 -6.34
N ARG A 8 11.27 3.07 -5.10
CA ARG A 8 12.10 3.30 -3.91
C ARG A 8 13.35 2.44 -3.89
N ILE A 9 13.22 1.16 -4.23
CA ILE A 9 14.35 0.22 -4.31
C ILE A 9 15.29 0.62 -5.45
N ARG A 10 14.76 0.92 -6.65
CA ARG A 10 15.55 1.38 -7.79
C ARG A 10 16.29 2.69 -7.49
N GLY A 11 15.65 3.62 -6.80
CA GLY A 11 16.24 4.88 -6.34
C GLY A 11 17.17 4.77 -5.14
N GLY A 12 17.52 3.55 -4.68
CA GLY A 12 18.46 3.33 -3.57
C GLY A 12 17.93 3.71 -2.19
N THR A 13 16.65 4.04 -2.06
CA THR A 13 16.03 4.49 -0.79
C THR A 13 15.49 3.34 0.07
N GLY A 14 15.50 2.11 -0.47
CA GLY A 14 15.17 0.89 0.26
C GLY A 14 13.68 0.56 0.31
N ALA A 15 13.31 -0.34 1.23
CA ALA A 15 11.93 -0.81 1.38
C ALA A 15 11.05 0.21 2.15
N PRO A 16 9.71 0.16 1.98
CA PRO A 16 8.79 0.97 2.76
C PRO A 16 8.95 0.76 4.28
N PRO A 17 8.61 1.77 5.09
CA PRO A 17 8.82 1.71 6.54
C PRO A 17 7.94 0.63 7.17
N ARG A 18 8.46 -0.08 8.17
CA ARG A 18 7.79 -1.22 8.83
C ARG A 18 6.41 -0.87 9.40
N TRP A 19 6.23 0.37 9.89
CA TRP A 19 4.94 0.81 10.43
C TRP A 19 3.83 0.77 9.35
N LEU A 20 4.17 0.99 8.08
CA LEU A 20 3.20 0.95 6.99
C LEU A 20 2.67 -0.47 6.81
N THR A 21 3.57 -1.46 6.80
CA THR A 21 3.20 -2.88 6.69
C THR A 21 2.35 -3.34 7.88
N GLN A 22 2.68 -2.87 9.08
CA GLN A 22 1.90 -3.15 10.30
C GLN A 22 0.50 -2.50 10.23
N ALA A 23 0.41 -1.23 9.82
CA ALA A 23 -0.84 -0.48 9.73
C ALA A 23 -1.83 -1.11 8.74
N ILE A 24 -1.33 -1.70 7.65
CA ILE A 24 -2.16 -2.40 6.65
C ILE A 24 -2.27 -3.91 6.88
N ALA A 25 -1.81 -4.40 8.04
CA ALA A 25 -1.85 -5.80 8.48
C ALA A 25 -1.18 -6.83 7.55
N GLY A 26 -0.30 -6.41 6.64
CA GLY A 26 0.35 -7.32 5.68
C GLY A 26 -0.64 -8.12 4.81
N HIS A 27 -0.19 -9.21 4.19
CA HIS A 27 -1.10 -10.09 3.42
C HIS A 27 -1.93 -10.96 4.37
N GLU A 28 -1.27 -11.76 5.20
CA GLU A 28 -1.91 -12.72 6.12
C GLU A 28 -2.93 -12.06 7.04
N GLY A 29 -2.61 -10.92 7.65
CA GLY A 29 -3.53 -10.22 8.56
C GLY A 29 -4.77 -9.68 7.85
N ARG A 30 -4.65 -9.21 6.60
CA ARG A 30 -5.82 -8.82 5.79
C ARG A 30 -6.64 -10.02 5.37
N THR A 31 -6.01 -11.12 4.98
CA THR A 31 -6.71 -12.36 4.64
C THR A 31 -7.50 -12.87 5.84
N LEU A 32 -6.89 -12.88 7.02
CA LEU A 32 -7.57 -13.24 8.28
C LEU A 32 -8.73 -12.28 8.58
N LEU A 33 -8.53 -10.97 8.47
CA LEU A 33 -9.58 -9.98 8.71
C LEU A 33 -10.75 -10.16 7.74
N VAL A 34 -10.48 -10.37 6.45
CA VAL A 34 -11.51 -10.64 5.44
C VAL A 34 -12.29 -11.92 5.76
N ALA A 35 -11.59 -13.00 6.14
CA ALA A 35 -12.23 -14.26 6.52
C ALA A 35 -13.13 -14.09 7.75
N LEU A 36 -12.68 -13.34 8.77
CA LEU A 36 -13.49 -13.02 9.94
C LEU A 36 -14.71 -12.19 9.56
N LEU A 37 -14.55 -11.12 8.78
CA LEU A 37 -15.66 -10.29 8.31
C LEU A 37 -16.69 -11.11 7.52
N ALA A 38 -16.24 -12.06 6.69
CA ALA A 38 -17.12 -12.97 5.95
C ALA A 38 -17.89 -13.93 6.88
N ALA A 39 -17.27 -14.34 8.00
CA ALA A 39 -17.89 -15.25 8.95
C ALA A 39 -18.99 -14.60 9.80
N VAL A 40 -18.88 -13.30 10.10
CA VAL A 40 -19.84 -12.60 10.98
C VAL A 40 -20.80 -11.64 10.27
N LEU A 41 -20.57 -11.25 9.02
CA LEU A 41 -21.43 -10.31 8.30
C LEU A 41 -22.21 -10.99 7.17
N GLY A 42 -23.49 -10.61 7.01
CA GLY A 42 -24.29 -10.96 5.83
C GLY A 42 -23.86 -10.18 4.58
N GLY A 43 -24.35 -10.57 3.39
CA GLY A 43 -23.82 -10.12 2.09
C GLY A 43 -23.64 -8.61 1.91
N SER A 44 -24.65 -7.79 2.22
CA SER A 44 -24.54 -6.33 2.10
C SER A 44 -23.58 -5.71 3.12
N GLY A 45 -23.56 -6.24 4.36
CA GLY A 45 -22.65 -5.81 5.41
C GLY A 45 -21.20 -6.17 5.08
N PHE A 46 -20.96 -7.38 4.57
CA PHE A 46 -19.65 -7.83 4.15
C PHE A 46 -19.10 -7.00 2.99
N ALA A 47 -19.91 -6.73 1.96
CA ALA A 47 -19.52 -5.87 0.85
C ALA A 47 -19.13 -4.46 1.34
N THR A 48 -19.95 -3.87 2.20
CA THR A 48 -19.66 -2.55 2.80
C THR A 48 -18.35 -2.57 3.59
N ALA A 49 -18.13 -3.61 4.40
CA ALA A 49 -16.91 -3.76 5.19
C ALA A 49 -15.66 -3.90 4.31
N LEU A 50 -15.74 -4.66 3.21
CA LEU A 50 -14.65 -4.77 2.24
C LEU A 50 -14.34 -3.43 1.57
N THR A 51 -15.36 -2.66 1.18
CA THR A 51 -15.18 -1.33 0.61
C THR A 51 -14.48 -0.41 1.60
N VAL A 52 -14.95 -0.36 2.85
CA VAL A 52 -14.33 0.45 3.90
C VAL A 52 -12.88 0.04 4.13
N LEU A 53 -12.60 -1.26 4.27
CA LEU A 53 -11.24 -1.78 4.44
C LEU A 53 -10.33 -1.41 3.26
N ALA A 54 -10.82 -1.56 2.03
CA ALA A 54 -10.08 -1.20 0.83
C ALA A 54 -9.75 0.30 0.78
N VAL A 55 -10.72 1.15 1.10
CA VAL A 55 -10.53 2.61 1.18
C VAL A 55 -9.53 2.98 2.26
N LEU A 56 -9.63 2.40 3.46
CA LEU A 56 -8.68 2.66 4.55
C LEU A 56 -7.25 2.26 4.17
N VAL A 57 -7.09 1.05 3.60
CA VAL A 57 -5.78 0.60 3.10
C VAL A 57 -5.27 1.59 2.06
N ALA A 58 -6.08 1.93 1.06
CA ALA A 58 -5.73 2.85 -0.03
C ALA A 58 -5.29 4.22 0.49
N LEU A 59 -6.02 4.81 1.45
CA LEU A 59 -5.70 6.10 2.04
C LEU A 59 -4.38 6.06 2.81
N VAL A 60 -4.14 5.04 3.64
CA VAL A 60 -2.89 4.91 4.41
C VAL A 60 -1.69 4.79 3.48
N VAL A 61 -1.79 3.93 2.46
CA VAL A 61 -0.68 3.72 1.54
C VAL A 61 -0.47 4.95 0.64
N LEU A 62 -1.54 5.60 0.18
CA LEU A 62 -1.44 6.82 -0.62
C LEU A 62 -0.81 7.96 0.18
N PHE A 63 -1.23 8.15 1.43
CA PHE A 63 -0.67 9.14 2.34
C PHE A 63 0.83 8.94 2.53
N GLU A 64 1.28 7.71 2.79
CA GLU A 64 2.70 7.42 2.99
C GLU A 64 3.50 7.63 1.71
N SER A 65 2.97 7.23 0.55
CA SER A 65 3.58 7.50 -0.76
C SER A 65 3.77 9.00 -1.02
N ILE A 66 2.71 9.79 -0.85
CA ILE A 66 2.78 11.25 -1.00
C ILE A 66 3.81 11.84 -0.04
N ARG A 67 3.74 11.47 1.24
CA ARG A 67 4.67 11.97 2.26
C ARG A 67 6.11 11.65 1.87
N PHE A 68 6.39 10.43 1.42
CA PHE A 68 7.72 10.01 1.01
C PHE A 68 8.22 10.82 -0.20
N TRP A 69 7.49 10.83 -1.31
CA TRP A 69 7.97 11.48 -2.54
C TRP A 69 8.09 13.00 -2.41
N VAL A 70 7.22 13.63 -1.62
CA VAL A 70 7.31 15.07 -1.34
C VAL A 70 8.52 15.39 -0.44
N SER A 71 8.87 14.51 0.51
CA SER A 71 9.93 14.80 1.48
C SER A 71 11.31 14.27 1.10
N ALA A 72 11.40 13.22 0.28
CA ALA A 72 12.66 12.56 -0.05
C ALA A 72 13.54 13.37 -1.01
N GLY A 73 12.99 14.38 -1.70
CA GLY A 73 13.68 15.07 -2.79
C GLY A 73 14.14 14.10 -3.88
N ALA A 74 13.54 12.91 -3.94
CA ALA A 74 14.03 11.81 -4.74
C ALA A 74 13.94 12.18 -6.23
N PRO A 75 15.00 11.94 -7.02
CA PRO A 75 14.94 12.18 -8.45
C PRO A 75 13.82 11.31 -9.01
N ALA A 76 12.78 11.93 -9.56
CA ALA A 76 11.80 11.25 -10.39
C ALA A 76 12.49 10.95 -11.75
N VAL A 77 13.58 10.19 -11.72
CA VAL A 77 14.27 9.73 -12.92
C VAL A 77 13.43 8.58 -13.47
N HIS A 78 12.71 8.88 -14.54
CA HIS A 78 12.20 7.89 -15.47
C HIS A 78 13.38 7.34 -16.26
N ASP A 79 14.10 6.36 -15.71
CA ASP A 79 15.03 5.56 -16.51
C ASP A 79 14.21 4.52 -17.28
N GLU A 80 13.42 5.01 -18.23
CA GLU A 80 12.84 4.18 -19.30
C GLU A 80 13.83 4.20 -20.45
N GLY A 81 14.97 3.53 -20.22
CA GLY A 81 16.14 3.38 -21.07
C GLY A 81 16.05 3.99 -22.47
N GLU A 82 16.64 5.17 -22.64
CA GLU A 82 17.20 5.52 -23.95
C GLU A 82 18.45 4.65 -24.14
N PRO A 83 18.51 3.79 -25.18
CA PRO A 83 19.72 3.06 -25.48
C PRO A 83 20.80 4.04 -25.94
N ALA A 84 21.96 3.98 -25.29
CA ALA A 84 23.18 4.67 -25.71
C ALA A 84 23.74 4.11 -27.02
#